data_AF-A0A060YB05-F1
#
_entry.id   AF-A0A060YB05-F1
#
_cell.length_a   1.000
_cell.length_b   1.000
_cell.length_c   1.000
_cell.angle_alpha   90.00
_cell.angle_beta   90.00
_cell.angle_gamma   90.00
#
_symmetry.space_group_name_H-M   'P 1'
#
loop_
_entity.id
_entity.type
_entity.pdbx_description
1 polymer ?
#
loop_
_entity_poly.entity_id
_entity_poly.type
_entity_poly.pdbx_seq_one_letter_code
_entity_poly.pdbx_strand_id
1 'polypeptide(L)'
;MLQRRVYHVMAVARRQLYVLGGNDLDYNNDRILVRHIDSYDIDMDQWTRCTFSLLTGQNESGVAVHDDRIYVVGGYSIWTNEPLACIQVLDVSTEGKEEVFYGPTLPFASNGIATCFLPAPYFTCPNLQTLQVPHHRIGPV
;
A
#
# COMPACT_ATOMS: atom_id res chain seq x y z
N MET A 1 8.14 13.78 5.65
CA MET A 1 8.36 12.97 4.44
C MET A 1 9.48 13.59 3.65
N LEU A 2 10.16 12.82 2.78
CA LEU A 2 11.37 13.28 2.08
C LEU A 2 11.09 13.69 0.63
N GLN A 3 10.10 13.06 -0.02
CA GLN A 3 9.66 13.44 -1.36
C GLN A 3 8.33 14.18 -1.30
N ARG A 4 8.26 15.36 -1.93
CA ARG A 4 7.01 16.13 -2.08
C ARG A 4 5.98 15.27 -2.83
N ARG A 5 4.70 15.35 -2.48
CA ARG A 5 3.63 14.60 -3.14
C ARG A 5 2.25 15.07 -2.71
N VAL A 6 1.26 14.84 -3.56
CA VAL A 6 -0.18 14.99 -3.28
C VAL A 6 -0.92 13.67 -3.46
N TYR A 7 -2.13 13.57 -2.91
CA TYR A 7 -3.00 12.38 -3.00
C TYR A 7 -2.34 11.06 -2.55
N HIS A 8 -1.36 11.17 -1.65
CA HIS A 8 -0.73 10.04 -0.99
C HIS A 8 -1.62 9.55 0.15
N VAL A 9 -1.33 8.35 0.65
CA VAL A 9 -1.92 7.82 1.86
C VAL A 9 -0.86 7.69 2.95
N MET A 10 -1.31 7.70 4.20
CA MET A 10 -0.46 7.51 5.36
C MET A 10 -1.03 6.45 6.29
N ALA A 11 -0.14 5.63 6.85
CA ALA A 11 -0.52 4.57 7.77
C ALA A 11 0.54 4.41 8.86
N VAL A 12 0.13 3.98 10.04
CA VAL A 12 1.04 3.67 11.15
C VAL A 12 1.08 2.16 11.35
N ALA A 13 2.28 1.60 11.40
CA ALA A 13 2.54 0.21 11.80
C ALA A 13 3.85 0.17 12.58
N ARG A 14 3.95 -0.68 13.61
CA ARG A 14 5.17 -0.83 14.44
C ARG A 14 5.82 0.48 14.89
N ARG A 15 5.01 1.45 15.34
CA ARG A 15 5.44 2.79 15.79
C ARG A 15 6.10 3.66 14.70
N GLN A 16 6.04 3.24 13.44
CA GLN A 16 6.48 4.04 12.30
C GLN A 16 5.29 4.54 11.49
N LEU A 17 5.36 5.80 11.04
CA LEU A 17 4.42 6.37 10.09
C LEU A 17 4.98 6.17 8.67
N TYR A 18 4.21 5.54 7.78
CA TYR A 18 4.57 5.33 6.39
C TYR A 18 3.79 6.25 5.48
N VAL A 19 4.46 6.83 4.49
CA VAL A 19 3.87 7.65 3.43
C VAL A 19 3.98 6.90 2.11
N LEU A 20 2.83 6.61 1.49
CA LEU A 20 2.68 5.67 0.40
C LEU A 20 1.97 6.31 -0.79
N GLY A 21 2.45 6.03 -1.99
CA GLY A 21 1.80 6.45 -3.23
C GLY A 21 1.76 7.97 -3.41
N GLY A 22 0.73 8.41 -4.13
CA GLY A 22 0.53 9.79 -4.54
C GLY A 22 1.27 10.12 -5.83
N ASN A 23 1.21 11.39 -6.21
CA ASN A 23 1.96 11.92 -7.34
C ASN A 23 2.71 13.19 -6.98
N ASP A 24 3.79 13.41 -7.72
CA ASP A 24 4.66 14.57 -7.65
C ASP A 24 4.75 15.23 -9.04
N LEU A 25 5.45 16.35 -9.13
CA LEU A 25 5.90 16.98 -10.35
C LEU A 25 7.41 16.79 -10.49
N ASP A 26 7.85 16.33 -11.66
CA ASP A 26 9.27 16.22 -11.96
C ASP A 26 9.89 17.60 -12.27
N TYR A 27 11.14 17.61 -12.74
CA TYR A 27 11.86 18.85 -13.07
C TYR A 27 11.27 19.63 -14.26
N ASN A 28 10.49 18.96 -15.12
CA ASN A 28 9.77 19.57 -16.23
C ASN A 28 8.34 19.99 -15.85
N ASN A 29 7.96 19.82 -14.58
CA ASN A 29 6.60 20.04 -14.11
C ASN A 29 5.57 19.03 -14.66
N ASP A 30 6.04 17.86 -15.10
CA ASP A 30 5.20 16.74 -15.52
C ASP A 30 4.80 15.91 -14.30
N ARG A 31 3.56 15.41 -14.29
CA ARG A 31 3.08 14.56 -13.20
C ARG A 31 3.75 13.20 -13.24
N ILE A 32 4.29 12.77 -12.11
CA ILE A 32 4.89 11.45 -11.92
C ILE A 32 4.22 10.73 -10.73
N LEU A 33 3.96 9.44 -10.88
CA LEU A 33 3.49 8.63 -9.74
C LEU A 33 4.65 8.29 -8.82
N VAL A 34 4.46 8.43 -7.52
CA VAL A 34 5.49 8.16 -6.53
C VAL A 34 5.36 6.73 -6.02
N ARG A 35 6.38 5.91 -6.29
CA ARG A 35 6.48 4.54 -5.77
C ARG A 35 7.27 4.44 -4.48
N HIS A 36 8.16 5.41 -4.23
CA HIS A 36 9.00 5.41 -3.05
C HIS A 36 8.19 5.62 -1.78
N ILE A 37 8.61 4.88 -0.75
CA ILE A 37 8.00 4.89 0.57
C ILE A 37 8.94 5.64 1.49
N ASP A 38 8.41 6.66 2.17
CA ASP A 38 9.12 7.34 3.23
C ASP A 38 8.50 6.90 4.55
N SER A 39 9.32 6.49 5.53
CA SER A 39 8.89 6.20 6.89
C SER A 39 9.40 7.26 7.85
N TYR A 40 8.64 7.51 8.92
CA TYR A 40 9.05 8.32 10.05
C TYR A 40 9.07 7.45 11.30
N ASP A 41 10.23 7.42 11.94
CA ASP A 41 10.44 6.74 13.21
C ASP A 41 10.20 7.73 14.35
N ILE A 42 9.21 7.44 15.21
CA ILE A 42 8.84 8.33 16.32
C ILE A 42 9.87 8.32 17.46
N ASP A 43 10.62 7.22 17.62
CA ASP A 43 11.60 7.07 18.69
C ASP A 43 12.89 7.82 18.34
N MET A 44 13.24 7.86 17.04
CA MET A 44 14.39 8.61 16.54
C MET A 44 14.07 10.04 16.10
N ASP A 45 12.78 10.39 15.94
CA ASP A 45 12.32 11.65 15.33
C ASP A 45 12.98 11.90 13.96
N GLN A 46 12.99 10.88 13.11
CA GLN A 46 13.68 10.94 11.82
C GLN A 46 12.86 10.34 10.68
N TRP A 47 12.95 10.99 9.52
CA TRP A 47 12.42 10.46 8.27
C TRP A 47 13.50 9.64 7.55
N THR A 48 13.12 8.46 7.07
CA THR A 48 13.98 7.57 6.28
C THR A 48 13.29 7.18 4.98
N ARG A 49 14.06 7.10 3.90
CA ARG A 49 13.60 6.50 2.64
C ARG A 49 13.73 4.98 2.76
N CYS A 50 12.62 4.25 2.66
CA CYS A 50 12.64 2.79 2.70
C CYS A 50 13.43 2.22 1.49
N THR A 51 14.10 1.09 1.70
CA THR A 51 14.84 0.37 0.65
C THR A 51 13.92 -0.37 -0.33
N PHE A 52 12.67 -0.60 0.08
CA PHE A 52 11.61 -1.19 -0.73
C PHE A 52 10.62 -0.10 -1.22
N SER A 53 9.80 -0.46 -2.21
CA SER A 53 8.88 0.48 -2.87
C SER A 53 7.58 -0.20 -3.26
N LEU A 54 6.53 0.59 -3.50
CA LEU A 54 5.33 0.08 -4.15
C LEU A 54 5.69 -0.55 -5.50
N LEU A 55 5.03 -1.64 -5.86
CA LEU A 55 5.18 -2.35 -7.13
C LEU A 55 4.67 -1.52 -8.30
N THR A 56 3.56 -0.82 -8.10
CA THR A 56 3.01 0.16 -9.05
C THR A 56 2.81 1.51 -8.39
N GLY A 57 2.97 2.58 -9.18
CA GLY A 57 2.62 3.93 -8.75
C GLY A 57 1.10 4.11 -8.77
N GLN A 58 0.54 4.74 -7.75
CA GLN A 58 -0.89 5.02 -7.66
C GLN A 58 -1.14 6.23 -6.75
N ASN A 59 -2.06 7.10 -7.17
CA ASN A 59 -2.59 8.17 -6.34
C ASN A 59 -4.02 7.86 -5.88
N GLU A 60 -4.56 8.64 -4.94
CA GLU A 60 -5.97 8.55 -4.51
C GLU A 60 -6.38 7.14 -4.04
N SER A 61 -5.44 6.41 -3.45
CA SER A 61 -5.69 5.08 -2.91
C SER A 61 -6.42 5.16 -1.57
N GLY A 62 -7.04 4.06 -1.16
CA GLY A 62 -7.36 3.81 0.23
C GLY A 62 -6.16 3.20 0.96
N VAL A 63 -6.12 3.33 2.30
CA VAL A 63 -5.18 2.60 3.15
C VAL A 63 -5.84 2.03 4.40
N ALA A 64 -5.46 0.81 4.77
CA ALA A 64 -5.85 0.20 6.04
C ALA A 64 -4.69 -0.62 6.60
N VAL A 65 -4.67 -0.81 7.92
CA VAL A 65 -3.63 -1.56 8.63
C VAL A 65 -4.26 -2.71 9.40
N HIS A 66 -3.65 -3.89 9.33
CA HIS A 66 -4.01 -5.06 10.13
C HIS A 66 -2.80 -5.98 10.27
N ASP A 67 -2.53 -6.49 11.48
CA ASP A 67 -1.45 -7.44 11.78
C ASP A 67 -0.10 -7.06 11.17
N ASP A 68 0.35 -5.82 11.43
CA ASP A 68 1.59 -5.24 10.89
C ASP A 68 1.71 -5.30 9.35
N ARG A 69 0.56 -5.32 8.66
CA ARG A 69 0.47 -5.19 7.21
C ARG A 69 -0.31 -3.94 6.84
N ILE A 70 0.21 -3.22 5.86
CA ILE A 70 -0.40 -2.01 5.32
C ILE A 70 -0.95 -2.33 3.94
N TYR A 71 -2.26 -2.19 3.78
CA TYR A 71 -2.98 -2.47 2.55
C TYR A 71 -3.26 -1.17 1.82
N VAL A 72 -2.64 -0.98 0.65
CA VAL A 72 -2.88 0.13 -0.26
C VAL A 72 -3.86 -0.34 -1.33
N VAL A 73 -5.07 0.23 -1.34
CA VAL A 73 -6.23 -0.33 -2.04
C VAL A 73 -6.67 0.59 -3.18
N GLY A 74 -6.76 0.04 -4.39
CA GLY A 74 -7.26 0.74 -5.56
C GLY A 74 -6.38 1.92 -5.95
N GLY A 75 -6.99 3.07 -6.22
CA GLY A 75 -6.30 4.31 -6.63
C GLY A 75 -6.42 4.57 -8.12
N TYR A 76 -5.64 5.53 -8.60
CA TYR A 76 -5.64 5.98 -9.98
C TYR A 76 -4.24 5.91 -10.57
N SER A 77 -4.15 5.59 -11.85
CA SER A 77 -2.90 5.62 -12.62
C SER A 77 -3.00 6.71 -13.67
N ILE A 78 -2.19 7.76 -13.53
CA ILE A 78 -2.12 8.85 -14.52
C ILE A 78 -1.50 8.38 -15.86
N TRP A 79 -0.80 7.25 -15.87
CA TRP A 79 -0.19 6.70 -17.08
C TRP A 79 -1.20 6.00 -17.98
N THR A 80 -2.11 5.24 -17.36
CA THR A 80 -3.19 4.52 -18.08
C THR A 80 -4.47 5.35 -18.12
N ASN A 81 -4.56 6.41 -17.32
CA ASN A 81 -5.74 7.25 -17.16
C ASN A 81 -6.98 6.46 -16.71
N GLU A 82 -6.78 5.52 -15.77
CA GLU A 82 -7.79 4.58 -15.29
C GLU A 82 -7.70 4.38 -13.76
N PRO A 83 -8.84 4.12 -13.09
CA PRO A 83 -8.83 3.58 -11.73
C PRO A 83 -8.16 2.21 -11.68
N LEU A 84 -7.66 1.84 -10.50
CA LEU A 84 -6.97 0.58 -10.26
C LEU A 84 -7.81 -0.35 -9.40
N ALA A 85 -7.75 -1.65 -9.70
CA ALA A 85 -8.33 -2.71 -8.88
C ALA A 85 -7.28 -3.39 -7.99
N CYS A 86 -5.99 -3.07 -8.13
CA CYS A 86 -4.94 -3.75 -7.39
C CYS A 86 -4.99 -3.38 -5.90
N ILE A 87 -4.59 -4.35 -5.06
CA ILE A 87 -4.26 -4.11 -3.66
C ILE A 87 -2.79 -4.45 -3.51
N GLN A 88 -2.00 -3.49 -3.02
CA GLN A 88 -0.60 -3.72 -2.67
C GLN A 88 -0.50 -3.87 -1.15
N VAL A 89 0.19 -4.90 -0.70
CA VAL A 89 0.37 -5.19 0.72
C VAL A 89 1.82 -4.95 1.07
N LEU A 90 2.05 -4.05 2.01
CA LEU A 90 3.32 -3.85 2.70
C LEU A 90 3.32 -4.76 3.92
N ASP A 91 4.19 -5.77 3.95
CA ASP A 91 4.43 -6.56 5.16
C ASP A 91 5.63 -5.97 5.90
N VAL A 92 5.37 -5.42 7.08
CA VAL A 92 6.40 -4.88 7.98
C VAL A 92 6.48 -5.66 9.29
N SER A 93 5.85 -6.85 9.36
CA SER A 93 5.77 -7.67 10.58
C SER A 93 7.13 -8.10 11.13
N THR A 94 8.13 -8.19 10.26
CA THR A 94 9.49 -8.61 10.60
C THR A 94 10.50 -7.56 10.17
N GLU A 95 11.16 -6.95 11.15
CA GLU A 95 12.21 -5.95 10.93
C GLU A 95 13.34 -6.52 10.07
N GLY A 96 13.73 -5.77 9.04
CA GLY A 96 14.76 -6.15 8.08
C GLY A 96 14.33 -7.19 7.04
N LYS A 97 13.04 -7.56 7.02
CA LYS A 97 12.44 -8.45 6.01
C LYS A 97 11.17 -7.84 5.41
N GLU A 98 11.11 -6.51 5.35
CA GLU A 98 9.97 -5.80 4.81
C GLU A 98 9.82 -6.12 3.31
N GLU A 99 8.58 -6.37 2.89
CA GLU A 99 8.29 -6.69 1.50
C GLU A 99 6.98 -6.06 1.01
N VAL A 100 6.88 -5.96 -0.32
CA VAL A 100 5.66 -5.48 -0.99
C VAL A 100 5.22 -6.52 -2.00
N PHE A 101 3.99 -6.99 -1.88
CA PHE A 101 3.40 -7.95 -2.82
C PHE A 101 1.96 -7.55 -3.19
N TYR A 102 1.44 -8.11 -4.28
CA TYR A 102 0.03 -7.95 -4.64
C TYR A 102 -0.85 -8.84 -3.77
N GLY A 103 -1.85 -8.23 -3.15
CA GLY A 103 -2.99 -8.92 -2.54
C GLY A 103 -4.04 -9.32 -3.59
N PRO A 104 -5.25 -9.69 -3.17
CA PRO A 104 -6.38 -9.87 -4.09
C PRO A 104 -6.72 -8.54 -4.77
N THR A 105 -7.44 -8.62 -5.89
CA THR A 105 -7.95 -7.42 -6.57
C THR A 105 -9.35 -7.08 -6.08
N LEU A 106 -9.69 -5.80 -6.11
CA LEU A 106 -11.07 -5.36 -6.03
C LEU A 106 -11.89 -5.95 -7.19
N PRO A 107 -13.18 -6.27 -6.98
CA PRO A 107 -14.05 -6.73 -8.07
C PRO A 107 -14.27 -5.66 -9.14
N PHE A 108 -14.12 -4.38 -8.77
CA PHE A 108 -14.19 -3.23 -9.67
C PHE A 108 -13.06 -2.25 -9.32
N ALA A 109 -12.42 -1.71 -10.34
CA ALA A 109 -11.39 -0.68 -10.16
C ALA A 109 -12.00 0.60 -9.57
N SER A 110 -11.31 1.24 -8.62
CA SER A 110 -11.83 2.44 -7.94
C SER A 110 -10.69 3.28 -7.37
N ASN A 111 -10.91 4.60 -7.31
CA ASN A 111 -10.04 5.60 -6.68
C ASN A 111 -10.86 6.44 -5.69
N GLY A 112 -10.20 7.21 -4.83
CA GLY A 112 -10.85 8.06 -3.81
C GLY A 112 -11.57 7.26 -2.72
N ILE A 113 -11.10 6.03 -2.44
CA ILE A 113 -11.78 5.08 -1.55
C ILE A 113 -11.38 5.35 -0.09
N ALA A 114 -12.36 5.34 0.81
CA ALA A 114 -12.11 5.21 2.24
C ALA A 114 -12.10 3.73 2.63
N THR A 115 -11.06 3.30 3.33
CA THR A 115 -10.85 1.89 3.72
C THR A 115 -10.68 1.76 5.22
N CYS A 116 -11.21 0.67 5.77
CA CYS A 116 -11.00 0.30 7.16
C CYS A 116 -10.89 -1.23 7.26
N PHE A 117 -10.35 -1.71 8.38
CA PHE A 117 -10.34 -3.12 8.70
C PHE A 117 -11.46 -3.42 9.71
N LEU A 118 -12.25 -4.45 9.43
CA LEU A 118 -13.28 -4.95 10.34
C LEU A 118 -13.02 -6.46 10.56
N PRO A 119 -12.66 -6.88 11.78
CA PRO A 119 -12.59 -8.30 12.10
C PRO A 119 -13.98 -8.91 11.93
N ALA A 120 -14.09 -9.94 11.08
CA ALA A 120 -15.33 -10.71 11.02
C ALA A 120 -15.49 -11.48 12.33
N PRO A 121 -16.69 -11.49 12.95
CA PRO A 121 -16.96 -12.42 14.03
C PRO A 121 -16.83 -13.84 13.45
N TYR A 122 -15.78 -14.56 13.87
CA TYR A 122 -15.58 -15.94 13.50
C TYR A 122 -16.90 -16.70 13.68
N PHE A 123 -17.32 -17.46 12.65
CA PHE A 123 -18.47 -18.38 12.56
C PHE A 123 -19.76 -18.01 11.79
N THR A 124 -19.91 -16.86 11.11
CA THR A 124 -21.25 -16.57 10.48
C THR A 124 -21.31 -16.28 8.98
N CYS A 125 -20.21 -16.26 8.24
CA CYS A 125 -20.28 -16.08 6.77
C CYS A 125 -19.74 -17.29 6.00
N PRO A 126 -20.57 -18.31 5.70
CA PRO A 126 -20.17 -19.45 4.87
C PRO A 126 -19.70 -19.06 3.46
N ASN A 127 -20.03 -17.84 2.99
CA ASN A 127 -19.65 -17.31 1.68
C ASN A 127 -18.51 -16.27 1.73
N LEU A 128 -17.93 -15.96 2.89
CA LEU A 128 -16.76 -15.09 2.95
C LEU A 128 -15.56 -15.93 2.53
N GLN A 129 -15.16 -15.82 1.26
CA GLN A 129 -13.88 -16.37 0.82
C GLN A 129 -12.80 -15.74 1.70
N THR A 130 -12.10 -16.57 2.48
CA THR A 130 -10.85 -16.13 3.09
C THR A 130 -9.97 -15.58 1.98
N LEU A 131 -9.39 -14.40 2.21
CA LEU A 131 -8.30 -13.91 1.38
C LEU A 131 -7.27 -15.04 1.32
N GLN A 132 -7.24 -15.79 0.23
CA GLN A 132 -6.22 -16.80 0.06
C GLN A 132 -4.92 -16.03 -0.05
N VAL A 133 -4.08 -16.17 0.98
CA VAL A 133 -2.69 -15.71 0.94
C VAL A 133 -2.11 -16.21 -0.38
N PRO A 134 -1.51 -15.36 -1.23
CA PRO A 134 -0.93 -15.83 -2.48
C PRO A 134 0.08 -16.92 -2.12
N HIS A 135 -0.24 -18.17 -2.44
CA HIS A 135 0.73 -19.24 -2.38
C HIS A 135 1.81 -18.89 -3.41
N HIS A 136 2.90 -18.27 -2.96
CA HIS A 136 4.17 -18.40 -3.66
C HIS A 136 4.49 -19.89 -3.64
N ARG A 137 4.05 -20.62 -4.66
CA ARG A 137 4.64 -21.91 -5.00
C ARG A 137 6.05 -21.57 -5.48
N ILE A 138 7.01 -21.60 -4.57
CA ILE A 138 8.39 -21.86 -4.93
C ILE A 138 8.36 -23.30 -5.47
N GLY A 139 8.28 -23.41 -6.79
CA GLY A 139 8.43 -24.68 -7.48
C GLY A 139 9.83 -25.22 -7.22
N PRO A 140 9.99 -26.53 -7.01
CA PRO A 140 11.29 -27.16 -6.94
C PRO A 140 11.86 -27.21 -8.37
N VAL A 141 12.99 -26.54 -8.58
CA VAL A 141 14.05 -26.97 -9.49
C VAL A 141 15.38 -26.61 -8.84
#